data_AF-A0A522WH95-F1
#
_entry.id   AF-A0A522WH95-F1
#
_cell.length_a   1.000
_cell.length_b   1.000
_cell.length_c   1.000
_cell.angle_alpha   90.00
_cell.angle_beta   90.00
_cell.angle_gamma   90.00
#
_symmetry.space_group_name_H-M   'P 1'
#
loop_
_entity.id
_entity.type
_entity.pdbx_description
1 polymer ?
#
loop_
_entity_poly.entity_id
_entity_poly.type
_entity_poly.pdbx_seq_one_letter_code
_entity_poly.pdbx_strand_id
1 'polypeptide(L)'
;MLTVEDLGEALYKSLSLRTKETDLRLIYERLALNELKTAKCIQQEILATGMKRGVLVNRLALYFTKIICKMLTARQIGWILKSAINRKVYSKWYNRYKNSNQDFWDQLLSHENLQLELLKPVWNREKRRCDNEGKGFF
;
A
#
# COMPACT_ATOMS: atom_id res chain seq x y z
N MET A 1 -5.04 -7.70 6.94
CA MET A 1 -4.12 -7.84 5.80
C MET A 1 -4.87 -7.50 4.51
N LEU A 2 -5.86 -8.31 4.11
CA LEU A 2 -6.64 -8.09 2.89
C LEU A 2 -7.24 -6.67 2.74
N THR A 3 -7.95 -6.18 3.77
CA THR A 3 -8.54 -4.82 3.75
C THR A 3 -7.51 -3.70 3.64
N VAL A 4 -6.28 -3.93 4.13
CA VAL A 4 -5.20 -2.94 4.07
C VAL A 4 -4.72 -2.79 2.63
N GLU A 5 -4.54 -3.91 1.93
CA GLU A 5 -4.14 -3.91 0.52
C GLU A 5 -5.22 -3.30 -0.38
N ASP A 6 -6.49 -3.63 -0.16
CA ASP A 6 -7.59 -3.02 -0.93
C ASP A 6 -7.68 -1.50 -0.69
N LEU A 7 -7.41 -1.05 0.54
CA LEU A 7 -7.32 0.38 0.83
C LEU A 7 -6.09 0.99 0.16
N GLY A 8 -4.94 0.32 0.20
CA GLY A 8 -3.71 0.72 -0.48
C GLY A 8 -3.94 0.96 -1.96
N GLU A 9 -4.61 0.03 -2.64
CA GLU A 9 -4.96 0.15 -4.06
C GLU A 9 -5.77 1.44 -4.32
N ALA A 10 -6.81 1.66 -3.52
CA ALA A 10 -7.67 2.84 -3.64
C ALA A 10 -6.90 4.14 -3.39
N LEU A 11 -6.02 4.16 -2.40
CA LEU A 11 -5.18 5.31 -2.07
C LEU A 11 -4.21 5.64 -3.21
N TYR A 12 -3.51 4.64 -3.76
CA TYR A 12 -2.59 4.85 -4.88
C TYR A 12 -3.31 5.29 -6.16
N LYS A 13 -4.46 4.69 -6.49
CA LYS A 13 -5.31 5.18 -7.60
C LYS A 13 -5.73 6.62 -7.38
N SER A 14 -6.10 6.98 -6.15
CA SER A 14 -6.46 8.36 -5.84
C SER A 14 -5.28 9.31 -5.99
N LEU A 15 -4.06 8.88 -5.67
CA LEU A 15 -2.85 9.69 -5.86
C LEU A 15 -2.47 9.83 -7.33
N SER A 16 -2.57 8.75 -8.13
CA SER A 16 -2.25 8.80 -9.56
C SER A 16 -3.14 9.78 -10.32
N LEU A 17 -4.42 9.86 -9.97
CA LEU A 17 -5.37 10.80 -10.57
C LEU A 17 -5.12 12.27 -10.18
N ARG A 18 -4.45 12.51 -9.04
CA ARG A 18 -4.26 13.86 -8.48
C ARG A 18 -2.88 14.45 -8.75
N THR A 19 -1.90 13.62 -9.09
CA THR A 19 -0.55 14.09 -9.40
C THR A 19 -0.46 14.63 -10.83
N LYS A 20 0.30 15.71 -11.01
CA LYS A 20 0.61 16.28 -12.33
C LYS A 20 1.91 15.74 -12.91
N GLU A 21 2.78 15.17 -12.09
CA GLU A 21 4.07 14.63 -12.50
C GLU A 21 3.86 13.23 -13.11
N THR A 22 4.17 13.05 -14.41
CA THR A 22 3.94 11.79 -15.15
C THR A 22 4.66 10.60 -14.51
N ASP A 23 5.93 10.76 -14.14
CA ASP A 23 6.71 9.69 -13.52
C ASP A 23 6.08 9.23 -12.20
N LEU A 24 5.62 10.20 -11.40
CA LEU A 24 5.00 9.92 -10.11
C LEU A 24 3.63 9.26 -10.29
N ARG A 25 2.87 9.64 -11.34
CA ARG A 25 1.62 8.97 -11.71
C ARG A 25 1.87 7.50 -12.03
N LEU A 26 2.86 7.20 -12.86
CA LEU A 26 3.23 5.84 -13.24
C LEU A 26 3.67 5.00 -12.04
N ILE A 27 4.42 5.59 -11.10
CA ILE A 27 4.78 4.94 -9.83
C ILE A 27 3.52 4.56 -9.05
N TYR A 28 2.57 5.49 -8.88
CA TYR A 28 1.34 5.21 -8.14
C TYR A 28 0.44 4.19 -8.85
N GLU A 29 0.35 4.21 -10.18
CA GLU A 29 -0.39 3.18 -10.92
C GLU A 29 0.24 1.79 -10.76
N ARG A 30 1.57 1.71 -10.82
CA ARG A 30 2.31 0.46 -10.60
C ARG A 30 2.10 -0.06 -9.18
N LEU A 31 2.13 0.82 -8.19
CA LEU A 31 1.88 0.46 -6.79
C LEU A 31 0.43 0.01 -6.58
N ALA A 32 -0.56 0.69 -7.16
CA ALA A 32 -1.95 0.25 -7.11
C ALA A 32 -2.14 -1.17 -7.68
N LEU A 33 -1.49 -1.47 -8.81
CA LEU A 33 -1.52 -2.82 -9.38
C LEU A 33 -0.85 -3.85 -8.46
N ASN A 34 0.22 -3.46 -7.77
CA ASN A 34 0.91 -4.31 -6.80
C ASN A 34 0.00 -4.64 -5.61
N GLU A 35 -0.69 -3.65 -5.02
CA GLU A 35 -1.68 -3.87 -3.96
C GLU A 35 -2.78 -4.84 -4.40
N LEU A 36 -3.34 -4.64 -5.60
CA LEU A 36 -4.39 -5.51 -6.14
C LEU A 36 -3.92 -6.97 -6.28
N LYS A 37 -2.67 -7.18 -6.71
CA LYS A 37 -2.08 -8.53 -6.82
C LYS A 37 -1.87 -9.15 -5.44
N THR A 38 -1.35 -8.39 -4.49
CA THR A 38 -1.14 -8.83 -3.11
C THR A 38 -2.46 -9.16 -2.41
N ALA A 39 -3.49 -8.34 -2.59
CA ALA A 39 -4.84 -8.60 -2.10
C ALA A 39 -5.37 -9.94 -2.64
N LYS A 40 -5.22 -10.20 -3.94
CA LYS A 40 -5.61 -11.49 -4.54
C LYS A 40 -4.84 -12.67 -3.94
N CYS A 41 -3.53 -12.53 -3.74
CA CYS A 41 -2.69 -13.55 -3.11
C CYS A 41 -3.19 -13.87 -1.68
N ILE A 42 -3.41 -12.84 -0.85
CA ILE A 42 -3.96 -12.99 0.51
C ILE A 42 -5.35 -13.63 0.48
N GLN A 43 -6.21 -13.22 -0.45
CA GLN A 43 -7.54 -13.78 -0.57
C GLN A 43 -7.50 -15.28 -0.90
N GLN A 44 -6.61 -15.69 -1.80
CA GLN A 44 -6.40 -17.10 -2.14
C GLN A 44 -5.95 -17.91 -0.92
N GLU A 45 -5.00 -17.37 -0.14
CA GLU A 45 -4.52 -18.01 1.09
C GLU A 45 -5.63 -18.15 2.16
N ILE A 46 -6.46 -17.12 2.34
CA ILE A 46 -7.61 -17.17 3.25
C ILE A 46 -8.63 -18.23 2.81
N LEU A 47 -8.86 -18.38 1.49
CA LEU A 47 -9.77 -19.38 0.97
C LEU A 47 -9.20 -20.80 1.12
N ALA A 48 -7.90 -20.99 0.89
CA ALA A 48 -7.21 -22.27 1.06
C ALA A 48 -7.24 -22.77 2.51
N THR A 49 -7.20 -21.85 3.49
CA THR A 49 -7.31 -22.15 4.92
C THR A 49 -8.75 -22.34 5.41
N GLY A 50 -9.75 -22.30 4.51
CA GLY A 50 -11.16 -22.55 4.84
C GLY A 50 -11.91 -21.37 5.47
N MET A 51 -11.28 -20.21 5.64
CA MET A 51 -11.84 -19.03 6.31
C MET A 51 -12.70 -18.14 5.39
N LYS A 52 -13.72 -18.73 4.74
CA LYS A 52 -14.58 -18.04 3.75
C LYS A 52 -15.31 -16.79 4.29
N ARG A 53 -15.61 -16.74 5.59
CA ARG A 53 -16.33 -15.62 6.24
C ARG A 53 -15.51 -14.31 6.19
N GLY A 54 -14.18 -14.40 6.24
CA GLY A 54 -13.29 -13.22 6.20
C GLY A 54 -13.30 -12.48 4.86
N VAL A 55 -13.55 -13.19 3.75
CA VAL A 55 -13.61 -12.60 2.40
C VAL A 55 -14.88 -11.78 2.18
N LEU A 56 -16.00 -12.23 2.75
CA LEU A 56 -17.31 -11.57 2.63
C LEU A 56 -17.35 -10.22 3.36
N VAL A 57 -16.81 -10.16 4.58
CA VAL A 57 -16.72 -8.91 5.36
C VAL A 57 -15.86 -7.87 4.64
N ASN A 58 -14.82 -8.33 3.94
CA ASN A 58 -13.92 -7.43 3.21
C ASN A 58 -14.57 -6.74 2.00
N ARG A 59 -15.55 -7.37 1.33
CA ARG A 59 -16.30 -6.73 0.24
C ARG A 59 -17.11 -5.51 0.71
N LEU A 60 -17.60 -5.53 1.94
CA LEU A 60 -18.30 -4.37 2.54
C LEU A 60 -17.32 -3.25 2.87
N ALA A 61 -16.13 -3.58 3.38
CA ALA A 61 -15.07 -2.60 3.64
C ALA A 61 -14.62 -1.86 2.37
N LEU A 62 -14.55 -2.56 1.23
CA LEU A 62 -14.22 -2.01 -0.09
C LEU A 62 -15.17 -0.88 -0.57
N TYR A 63 -16.43 -0.87 -0.12
CA TYR A 63 -17.35 0.23 -0.43
C TYR A 63 -16.99 1.50 0.35
N PHE A 64 -16.58 1.36 1.62
CA PHE A 64 -16.22 2.48 2.48
C PHE A 64 -14.84 3.07 2.15
N THR A 65 -13.88 2.26 1.68
CA THR A 65 -12.53 2.74 1.34
C THR A 65 -12.55 3.79 0.22
N LYS A 66 -13.42 3.65 -0.78
CA LYS A 66 -13.61 4.64 -1.84
C LYS A 66 -14.14 5.98 -1.33
N ILE A 67 -14.98 5.96 -0.30
CA ILE A 67 -15.53 7.17 0.33
C ILE A 67 -14.42 7.90 1.10
N ILE A 68 -13.63 7.16 1.89
CA ILE A 68 -12.51 7.72 2.66
C ILE A 68 -11.49 8.40 1.74
N CYS A 69 -11.11 7.78 0.62
CA CYS A 69 -10.15 8.37 -0.31
C CYS A 69 -10.63 9.70 -0.93
N LYS A 70 -11.95 9.90 -1.08
CA LYS A 70 -12.52 11.16 -1.58
C LYS A 70 -12.42 12.29 -0.55
N MET A 71 -12.46 11.98 0.74
CA MET A 71 -12.43 12.98 1.82
C MET A 71 -11.00 13.42 2.17
N LEU A 72 -10.00 12.60 1.89
CA LEU A 72 -8.61 12.90 2.22
C LEU A 72 -7.93 13.71 1.11
N THR A 73 -7.09 14.69 1.48
CA THR A 73 -6.18 15.38 0.55
C THR A 73 -5.04 14.46 0.09
N ALA A 74 -4.43 14.73 -1.05
CA ALA A 74 -3.27 13.96 -1.55
C ALA A 74 -2.13 13.91 -0.51
N ARG A 75 -1.92 15.01 0.21
CA ARG A 75 -0.92 15.12 1.28
C ARG A 75 -1.22 14.19 2.46
N GLN A 76 -2.47 14.13 2.92
CA GLN A 76 -2.88 13.21 3.98
C GLN A 76 -2.74 11.75 3.55
N ILE A 77 -3.12 11.44 2.30
CA ILE A 77 -2.94 10.08 1.74
C ILE A 77 -1.46 9.69 1.73
N GLY A 78 -0.58 10.58 1.25
CA GLY A 78 0.87 10.34 1.24
C GLY A 78 1.43 10.11 2.66
N TRP A 79 0.95 10.84 3.66
CA TRP A 79 1.37 10.66 5.05
C TRP A 79 0.94 9.31 5.62
N ILE A 80 -0.31 8.91 5.40
CA ILE A 80 -0.84 7.61 5.83
C ILE A 80 -0.02 6.47 5.22
N LEU A 81 0.23 6.52 3.91
CA LEU A 81 1.02 5.51 3.19
C LEU A 81 2.46 5.43 3.72
N LYS A 82 3.13 6.58 3.87
CA LYS A 82 4.49 6.62 4.42
C LYS A 82 4.57 6.02 5.81
N SER A 83 3.61 6.33 6.68
CA SER A 83 3.53 5.76 8.03
C SER A 83 3.31 4.25 8.00
N ALA A 84 2.40 3.77 7.15
CA ALA A 84 2.10 2.34 7.02
C ALA A 84 3.30 1.54 6.51
N ILE A 85 3.94 1.98 5.43
CA ILE A 85 5.07 1.27 4.79
C ILE A 85 6.28 1.20 5.72
N ASN A 86 6.57 2.28 6.45
CA ASN A 86 7.70 2.31 7.39
C ASN A 86 7.56 1.32 8.56
N ARG A 87 6.34 0.82 8.85
CA ARG A 87 6.13 -0.18 9.90
C ARG A 87 6.68 -1.57 9.53
N LYS A 88 6.96 -1.82 8.24
CA LYS A 88 7.51 -3.06 7.70
C LYS A 88 6.83 -4.31 8.24
N VAL A 89 5.50 -4.36 8.10
CA VAL A 89 4.67 -5.40 8.71
C VAL A 89 4.98 -6.77 8.12
N TYR A 90 5.20 -6.86 6.80
CA TYR A 90 5.46 -8.13 6.14
C TYR A 90 6.85 -8.66 6.43
N SER A 91 7.89 -7.81 6.46
CA SER A 91 9.21 -8.23 6.96
C SER A 91 9.16 -8.82 8.38
N LYS A 92 8.38 -8.21 9.28
CA LYS A 92 8.24 -8.71 10.66
C LYS A 92 7.55 -10.07 10.72
N TRP A 93 6.49 -10.25 9.94
CA TRP A 93 5.74 -11.50 9.92
C TRP A 93 6.48 -12.61 9.17
N TYR A 94 7.22 -12.27 8.12
CA TYR A 94 8.06 -13.19 7.37
C TYR A 94 9.00 -13.98 8.29
N ASN A 95 9.75 -13.28 9.15
CA ASN A 95 10.69 -13.91 10.08
C ASN A 95 10.02 -14.90 11.05
N ARG A 96 8.72 -14.72 11.34
CA ARG A 96 7.98 -15.56 12.27
C ARG A 96 7.26 -16.73 11.59
N TYR A 97 6.84 -16.56 10.33
CA TYR A 97 5.90 -17.47 9.70
C TYR A 97 6.39 -18.08 8.37
N LYS A 98 7.56 -17.70 7.85
CA LYS A 98 8.07 -18.19 6.55
C LYS A 98 8.01 -19.72 6.37
N ASN A 99 8.16 -20.50 7.44
CA ASN A 99 8.14 -21.96 7.36
C ASN A 99 6.74 -22.55 7.14
N SER A 100 5.65 -21.78 7.30
CA SER A 100 4.28 -22.30 7.12
C SER A 100 3.86 -22.35 5.67
N ASN A 101 4.27 -21.35 4.88
CA ASN A 101 3.98 -21.22 3.46
C ASN A 101 4.98 -20.21 2.87
N GLN A 102 6.16 -20.70 2.50
CA GLN A 102 7.29 -19.86 2.13
C GLN A 102 6.96 -18.98 0.93
N ASP A 103 6.37 -19.54 -0.13
CA ASP A 103 6.02 -18.82 -1.36
C ASP A 103 5.04 -17.67 -1.10
N PHE A 104 4.05 -17.88 -0.23
CA PHE A 104 3.12 -16.82 0.18
C PHE A 104 3.86 -15.68 0.89
N TRP A 105 4.70 -16.00 1.87
CA TRP A 105 5.43 -15.00 2.63
C TRP A 105 6.49 -14.27 1.79
N ASP A 106 7.16 -14.96 0.86
CA ASP A 106 8.09 -14.37 -0.10
C ASP A 106 7.39 -13.36 -1.01
N GLN A 107 6.16 -13.64 -1.46
CA GLN A 107 5.35 -12.69 -2.24
C GLN A 107 5.01 -11.43 -1.44
N LEU A 108 4.64 -11.56 -0.16
CA LEU A 108 4.34 -10.41 0.70
C LEU A 108 5.60 -9.57 0.97
N LEU A 109 6.75 -10.21 1.15
CA LEU A 109 8.02 -9.53 1.34
C LEU A 109 8.45 -8.77 0.08
N SER A 110 8.29 -9.40 -1.09
CA SER A 110 8.53 -8.77 -2.39
C SER A 110 7.66 -7.53 -2.60
N HIS A 111 6.37 -7.62 -2.24
CA HIS A 111 5.46 -6.49 -2.28
C HIS A 111 5.96 -5.30 -1.43
N GLU A 112 6.36 -5.54 -0.17
CA GLU A 112 6.83 -4.50 0.74
C GLU A 112 8.14 -3.86 0.24
N ASN A 113 9.05 -4.68 -0.29
CA ASN A 113 10.30 -4.21 -0.86
C ASN A 113 10.06 -3.31 -2.09
N LEU A 114 9.14 -3.69 -2.98
CA LEU A 114 8.79 -2.87 -4.14
C LEU A 114 8.20 -1.51 -3.75
N GLN A 115 7.34 -1.47 -2.72
CA GLN A 115 6.80 -0.20 -2.19
C GLN A 115 7.94 0.70 -1.71
N LEU A 116 8.88 0.15 -0.93
CA LEU A 116 10.03 0.90 -0.41
C LEU A 116 10.96 1.38 -1.53
N GLU A 117 11.23 0.55 -2.52
CA GLU A 117 12.08 0.89 -3.67
C GLU A 117 11.52 2.08 -4.45
N LEU A 118 10.22 2.07 -4.75
CA LEU A 118 9.59 3.09 -5.58
C LEU A 118 9.31 4.39 -4.83
N LEU A 119 8.98 4.34 -3.53
CA LEU A 119 8.54 5.51 -2.78
C LEU A 119 9.64 6.21 -1.99
N LYS A 120 10.70 5.50 -1.58
CA LYS A 120 11.82 6.12 -0.83
C LYS A 120 12.49 7.27 -1.62
N PRO A 121 12.73 7.16 -2.95
CA PRO A 121 13.25 8.28 -3.73
C PRO A 121 12.27 9.46 -3.82
N VAL A 122 10.97 9.19 -3.89
CA VAL A 122 9.92 10.22 -3.92
C VAL A 122 9.94 11.01 -2.62
N TRP A 123 9.90 10.35 -1.47
CA TRP A 123 9.91 11.01 -0.16
C TRP A 123 11.19 11.81 0.09
N ASN A 124 12.34 11.32 -0.40
CA ASN A 124 13.61 12.04 -0.29
C ASN A 124 13.64 13.31 -1.17
N ARG A 125 12.96 13.29 -2.32
CA ARG A 125 12.80 14.48 -3.17
C ARG A 125 11.87 15.50 -2.50
N GLU A 126 10.74 15.06 -1.97
CA GLU A 126 9.81 15.95 -1.25
C GLU A 126 10.47 16.60 -0.03
N LYS A 127 11.28 15.84 0.74
CA LYS A 127 12.07 16.38 1.86
C LYS A 127 13.00 17.51 1.47
N ARG A 128 13.81 17.29 0.44
CA ARG A 128 14.70 18.33 -0.07
C ARG A 128 13.95 19.56 -0.56
N ARG A 129 12.78 19.38 -1.19
CA ARG A 129 11.94 20.50 -1.66
C ARG A 129 11.41 21.35 -0.49
N CYS A 130 10.93 20.72 0.58
CA CYS A 130 10.48 21.44 1.79
C CYS A 130 11.64 22.15 2.50
N ASP A 131 12.76 21.47 2.71
CA ASP A 131 13.94 22.02 3.40
C ASP A 131 14.47 23.27 2.65
N ASN A 132 14.45 23.26 1.31
CA ASN A 132 14.86 24.38 0.47
C ASN A 132 13.86 25.55 0.43
N GLU A 133 12.58 25.30 0.68
CA GLU A 133 11.54 26.34 0.69
C GLU A 133 11.42 27.07 2.05
N GLY A 134 12.27 26.73 3.04
CA GLY A 134 12.16 27.26 4.41
C GLY A 134 10.85 26.89 5.11
N LYS A 135 10.06 26.01 4.50
CA LYS A 135 8.84 25.45 5.06
C LYS A 135 9.28 24.20 5.81
N GLY A 136 9.13 24.23 7.13
CA GLY A 136 9.34 23.05 7.96
C GLY A 136 8.70 21.82 7.32
N PHE A 137 9.42 20.70 7.37
CA PHE A 137 9.02 19.46 6.70
C PHE A 137 7.63 19.00 7.17
N PHE A 138 6.64 19.16 6.29
CA PHE A 138 5.21 18.92 6.53
C PHE A 138 4.60 19.73 7.67
#